data_AF-A0A3D5E4Z7-F1
#
_entry.id   AF-A0A3D5E4Z7-F1
#
_cell.length_a   1.000
_cell.length_b   1.000
_cell.length_c   1.000
_cell.angle_alpha   90.00
_cell.angle_beta   90.00
_cell.angle_gamma   90.00
#
_symmetry.space_group_name_H-M   'P 1'
#
loop_
_entity.id
_entity.type
_entity.pdbx_description
1 polymer ?
#
loop_
_entity_poly.entity_id
_entity_poly.type
_entity_poly.pdbx_seq_one_letter_code
_entity_poly.pdbx_strand_id
1 'polypeptide(L)'
;SLRLGYVHTKKVDFIRESLIGAAPLLFGCIAVAAIGLKMLDLDQIGLAVIQGDLGDSLIHVLNVFQSADLLIWGYILFACSNTMMPSASDRRAWPLVFGLIFIVGLLLYYFGVLSSIQTAVADIVFEGLRVIATAFTVTIGVDIVVIPIIYAIEWLLWQISSVDHVSLS
;
A
#
# COMPACT_ATOMS: atom_id res chain seq x y z
N SER A 1 -40.71 0.66 10.19
CA SER A 1 -39.45 -0.02 9.78
C SER A 1 -38.38 0.29 10.80
N LEU A 2 -38.19 -0.60 11.78
CA LEU A 2 -37.04 -0.52 12.68
C LEU A 2 -35.77 -0.81 11.86
N ARG A 3 -34.94 0.21 11.62
CA ARG A 3 -33.56 0.03 11.17
C ARG A 3 -32.77 -0.53 12.35
N LEU A 4 -32.44 -1.83 12.30
CA LEU A 4 -31.53 -2.44 13.27
C LEU A 4 -30.19 -1.68 13.26
N GLY A 5 -29.71 -1.33 14.46
CA GLY A 5 -28.29 -1.11 14.69
C GLY A 5 -27.69 0.22 14.22
N TYR A 6 -28.42 1.33 14.29
CA TYR A 6 -27.77 2.65 14.28
C TYR A 6 -27.06 2.85 15.63
N VAL A 7 -25.82 2.36 15.73
CA VAL A 7 -24.92 2.83 16.78
C VAL A 7 -24.59 4.27 16.42
N HIS A 8 -25.06 5.21 17.24
CA HIS A 8 -24.58 6.58 17.18
C HIS A 8 -23.07 6.55 17.40
N THR A 9 -22.30 6.59 16.31
CA THR A 9 -20.88 6.90 16.40
C THR A 9 -20.82 8.27 17.05
N LYS A 10 -20.28 8.32 18.27
CA LYS A 10 -19.98 9.56 18.99
C LYS A 10 -19.28 10.47 17.98
N LYS A 11 -19.81 11.67 17.73
CA LYS A 11 -19.18 12.63 16.80
C LYS A 11 -17.73 12.81 17.24
N VAL A 12 -16.82 12.16 16.53
CA VAL A 12 -15.39 12.36 16.67
C VAL A 12 -15.07 13.59 15.81
N ASP A 13 -14.22 14.50 16.29
CA ASP A 13 -13.84 15.67 15.51
C ASP A 13 -13.21 15.24 14.16
N PHE A 14 -13.47 15.99 13.10
CA PHE A 14 -13.07 15.65 11.72
C PHE A 14 -11.57 15.36 11.56
N ILE A 15 -10.71 15.98 12.37
CA ILE A 15 -9.26 15.73 12.39
C ILE A 15 -8.96 14.30 12.83
N ARG A 16 -9.57 13.86 13.94
CA ARG A 16 -9.38 12.51 14.47
C ARG A 16 -9.98 11.47 13.54
N GLU A 17 -11.15 11.75 12.95
CA GLU A 17 -11.78 10.87 11.95
C GLU A 17 -10.86 10.67 10.73
N SER A 18 -10.28 11.75 10.21
CA SER A 18 -9.34 11.69 9.09
C SER A 18 -8.06 10.91 9.42
N LEU A 19 -7.48 11.13 10.60
CA LEU A 19 -6.25 10.43 11.04
C LEU A 19 -6.49 8.94 11.26
N ILE A 20 -7.62 8.56 11.86
CA ILE A 20 -7.98 7.15 12.04
C ILE A 20 -8.14 6.49 10.65
N GLY A 21 -8.81 7.17 9.73
CA GLY A 21 -8.97 6.66 8.36
C GLY A 21 -7.68 6.60 7.54
N ALA A 22 -6.71 7.48 7.81
CA ALA A 22 -5.41 7.49 7.13
C ALA A 22 -4.39 6.52 7.75
N ALA A 23 -4.59 6.09 8.99
CA ALA A 23 -3.63 5.23 9.68
C ALA A 23 -3.31 3.93 8.92
N PRO A 24 -4.28 3.14 8.42
CA PRO A 24 -3.98 1.93 7.67
C PRO A 24 -3.09 2.19 6.45
N LEU A 25 -3.34 3.27 5.71
CA LEU A 25 -2.54 3.63 4.54
C LEU A 25 -1.13 4.03 4.92
N LEU A 26 -0.98 4.91 5.93
CA LEU A 26 0.34 5.41 6.35
C LEU A 26 1.21 4.28 6.90
N PHE A 27 0.68 3.50 7.84
CA PHE A 27 1.44 2.40 8.44
C PHE A 27 1.64 1.25 7.44
N GLY A 28 0.65 0.98 6.58
CA GLY A 28 0.76 0.01 5.50
C GLY A 28 1.85 0.36 4.49
N CYS A 29 1.91 1.61 4.01
CA CYS A 29 2.97 2.04 3.10
C CYS A 29 4.36 1.92 3.76
N ILE A 30 4.51 2.34 5.01
CA ILE A 30 5.78 2.21 5.75
C ILE A 30 6.17 0.73 5.90
N ALA A 31 5.23 -0.14 6.29
CA ALA A 31 5.48 -1.56 6.47
C ALA A 31 5.86 -2.24 5.14
N VAL A 32 5.11 -1.97 4.07
CA VAL A 32 5.39 -2.53 2.73
C VAL A 32 6.73 -2.06 2.20
N ALA A 33 7.04 -0.77 2.31
CA ALA A 33 8.35 -0.24 1.92
C ALA A 33 9.47 -0.85 2.77
N ALA A 34 9.29 -0.98 4.09
CA ALA A 34 10.30 -1.56 4.96
C ALA A 34 10.56 -3.05 4.66
N ILE A 35 9.52 -3.85 4.47
CA ILE A 35 9.64 -5.28 4.16
C ILE A 35 10.28 -5.45 2.78
N GLY A 36 9.77 -4.75 1.76
CA GLY A 36 10.28 -4.85 0.39
C GLY A 36 11.76 -4.45 0.28
N LEU A 37 12.16 -3.36 0.94
CA LEU A 37 13.53 -2.86 0.85
C LEU A 37 14.52 -3.55 1.79
N LYS A 38 14.10 -3.98 3.00
CA LYS A 38 15.03 -4.48 4.02
C LYS A 38 15.01 -5.97 4.26
N MET A 39 13.89 -6.64 3.98
CA MET A 39 13.74 -8.08 4.20
C MET A 39 13.86 -8.88 2.91
N LEU A 40 13.51 -8.26 1.78
CA LEU A 40 13.49 -8.90 0.46
C LEU A 40 14.44 -8.22 -0.55
N ASP A 41 15.19 -7.18 -0.17
CA ASP A 41 16.18 -6.48 -1.01
C ASP A 41 15.67 -6.15 -2.43
N LEU A 42 14.39 -5.76 -2.56
CA LEU A 42 13.75 -5.51 -3.85
C LEU A 42 14.29 -4.24 -4.55
N ASP A 43 15.00 -3.40 -3.83
CA ASP A 43 15.69 -2.22 -4.39
C ASP A 43 16.77 -2.62 -5.39
N GLN A 44 17.50 -3.70 -5.14
CA GLN A 44 18.56 -4.18 -6.03
C GLN A 44 17.99 -4.65 -7.37
N ILE A 45 16.82 -5.31 -7.34
CA ILE A 45 16.09 -5.69 -8.55
C ILE A 45 15.71 -4.43 -9.35
N GLY A 46 15.14 -3.42 -8.68
CA GLY A 46 14.73 -2.17 -9.32
C GLY A 46 15.91 -1.40 -9.92
N LEU A 47 17.04 -1.33 -9.22
CA LEU A 47 18.25 -0.67 -9.70
C LEU A 47 18.82 -1.36 -10.94
N ALA A 48 18.91 -2.69 -10.95
CA ALA A 48 19.38 -3.45 -12.11
C ALA A 48 18.48 -3.24 -13.34
N VAL A 49 17.16 -3.19 -13.15
CA VAL A 49 16.20 -2.88 -14.22
C VAL A 49 16.42 -1.47 -14.78
N ILE A 50 16.60 -0.47 -13.92
CA ILE A 50 16.84 0.93 -14.34
C ILE A 50 18.15 1.05 -15.11
N GLN A 51 19.18 0.30 -14.73
CA GLN A 51 20.47 0.26 -15.40
C GLN A 51 20.46 -0.53 -16.71
N GLY A 52 19.36 -1.24 -17.02
CA GLY A 52 19.23 -2.09 -18.20
C GLY A 52 19.94 -3.44 -18.08
N ASP A 53 20.40 -3.80 -16.88
CA ASP A 53 21.04 -5.08 -16.62
C ASP A 53 20.00 -6.13 -16.20
N LEU A 54 19.39 -6.76 -17.20
CA LEU A 54 18.41 -7.83 -16.97
C LEU A 54 19.04 -9.10 -16.38
N GLY A 55 20.35 -9.30 -16.58
CA GLY A 55 21.07 -10.45 -16.03
C GLY A 55 21.18 -10.33 -14.52
N ASP A 56 21.69 -9.20 -14.05
CA ASP A 56 21.78 -8.89 -12.62
C ASP A 56 20.40 -8.83 -11.97
N SER A 57 19.40 -8.25 -12.67
CA SER A 57 18.02 -8.24 -12.17
C SER A 57 17.48 -9.66 -11.92
N LEU A 58 17.73 -10.59 -12.84
CA LEU A 58 17.32 -11.99 -12.68
C LEU A 58 18.04 -12.67 -11.51
N ILE A 59 19.33 -12.38 -11.31
CA ILE A 59 20.10 -12.92 -10.17
C ILE A 59 19.49 -12.43 -8.85
N HIS A 60 19.18 -11.14 -8.73
CA HIS A 60 18.56 -10.59 -7.53
C HIS A 60 17.18 -11.22 -7.27
N VAL A 61 16.36 -11.41 -8.32
CA VAL A 61 15.08 -12.14 -8.19
C VAL A 61 15.29 -13.56 -7.66
N LEU A 62 16.26 -14.30 -8.21
CA LEU A 62 16.55 -15.66 -7.75
C LEU A 62 17.03 -15.71 -6.30
N ASN A 63 17.82 -14.73 -5.86
CA ASN A 63 18.26 -14.62 -4.48
C ASN A 63 17.08 -14.44 -3.52
N VAL A 64 16.07 -13.66 -3.91
CA VAL A 64 14.83 -13.52 -3.14
C VAL A 64 14.11 -14.86 -3.02
N PHE A 65 14.03 -15.63 -4.11
CA PHE A 65 13.40 -16.96 -4.09
C PHE A 65 14.16 -17.99 -3.24
N GLN A 66 15.46 -17.81 -3.03
CA GLN A 66 16.30 -18.68 -2.21
C GLN A 66 16.28 -18.32 -0.71
N SER A 67 15.70 -17.17 -0.34
CA SER A 67 15.60 -16.75 1.05
C SER A 67 14.68 -17.69 1.85
N ALA A 68 15.16 -18.18 2.98
CA ALA A 68 14.41 -19.09 3.85
C ALA A 68 13.10 -18.47 4.37
N ASP A 69 13.09 -17.14 4.54
CA ASP A 69 11.95 -16.41 5.11
C ASP A 69 11.01 -15.82 4.05
N LEU A 70 11.23 -16.13 2.75
CA LEU A 70 10.46 -15.60 1.64
C LEU A 70 8.95 -15.79 1.82
N LEU A 71 8.52 -16.97 2.22
CA LEU A 71 7.09 -17.27 2.34
C LEU A 71 6.42 -16.43 3.44
N ILE A 72 7.12 -16.22 4.56
CA ILE A 72 6.62 -15.44 5.68
C ILE A 72 6.54 -13.96 5.29
N TRP A 73 7.65 -13.40 4.80
CA TRP A 73 7.70 -11.99 4.43
C TRP A 73 6.87 -11.68 3.19
N GLY A 74 6.84 -12.59 2.22
CA GLY A 74 6.00 -12.48 1.03
C GLY A 74 4.51 -12.50 1.38
N TYR A 75 4.08 -13.38 2.30
CA TYR A 75 2.70 -13.40 2.78
C TYR A 75 2.34 -12.09 3.51
N ILE A 76 3.18 -11.64 4.46
CA ILE A 76 2.93 -10.40 5.20
C ILE A 76 2.89 -9.21 4.24
N LEU A 77 3.83 -9.15 3.29
CA LEU A 77 3.92 -8.10 2.29
C LEU A 77 2.64 -8.03 1.45
N PHE A 78 2.21 -9.17 0.90
CA PHE A 78 0.98 -9.28 0.10
C PHE A 78 -0.28 -8.95 0.91
N ALA A 79 -0.37 -9.44 2.15
CA ALA A 79 -1.51 -9.18 3.02
C ALA A 79 -1.60 -7.70 3.41
N CYS A 80 -0.50 -7.10 3.84
CA CYS A 80 -0.44 -5.68 4.19
C CYS A 80 -0.70 -4.80 2.96
N SER A 81 -0.12 -5.13 1.81
CA SER A 81 -0.32 -4.35 0.59
C SER A 81 -1.77 -4.27 0.15
N ASN A 82 -2.49 -5.40 0.26
CA ASN A 82 -3.87 -5.50 -0.18
C ASN A 82 -4.90 -5.07 0.89
N THR A 83 -4.50 -4.85 2.14
CA THR A 83 -5.41 -4.42 3.23
C THR A 83 -5.19 -2.98 3.70
N MET A 84 -4.14 -2.29 3.26
CA MET A 84 -3.86 -0.92 3.69
C MET A 84 -4.79 0.15 3.10
N MET A 85 -5.54 -0.18 2.03
CA MET A 85 -6.37 0.79 1.32
C MET A 85 -7.59 1.19 2.16
N PRO A 86 -7.76 2.49 2.48
CA PRO A 86 -8.83 2.93 3.37
C PRO A 86 -10.19 2.86 2.68
N SER A 87 -11.21 2.50 3.45
CA SER A 87 -12.58 2.39 2.93
C SER A 87 -13.15 3.76 2.53
N ALA A 88 -14.31 3.77 1.87
CA ALA A 88 -15.00 5.01 1.53
C ALA A 88 -15.44 5.81 2.78
N SER A 89 -15.77 5.11 3.88
CA SER A 89 -16.12 5.74 5.15
C SER A 89 -14.90 6.43 5.77
N ASP A 90 -13.73 5.80 5.69
CA ASP A 90 -12.47 6.29 6.28
C ASP A 90 -11.96 7.57 5.58
N ARG A 91 -12.22 7.70 4.29
CA ARG A 91 -11.82 8.88 3.48
C ARG A 91 -12.81 10.04 3.55
N ARG A 92 -13.94 9.88 4.24
CA ARG A 92 -15.03 10.88 4.26
C ARG A 92 -14.59 12.23 4.81
N ALA A 93 -13.71 12.25 5.82
CA ALA A 93 -13.22 13.47 6.44
C ALA A 93 -12.05 14.12 5.69
N TRP A 94 -11.42 13.42 4.73
CA TRP A 94 -10.20 13.89 4.06
C TRP A 94 -10.37 15.19 3.28
N PRO A 95 -11.45 15.41 2.50
CA PRO A 95 -11.62 16.68 1.77
C PRO A 95 -11.63 17.90 2.69
N LEU A 96 -12.22 17.77 3.89
CA LEU A 96 -12.22 18.84 4.89
C LEU A 96 -10.83 19.10 5.44
N VAL A 97 -10.07 18.05 5.75
CA VAL A 97 -8.69 18.19 6.25
C VAL A 97 -7.77 18.79 5.19
N PHE A 98 -7.84 18.32 3.94
CA PHE A 98 -7.07 18.92 2.84
C PHE A 98 -7.47 20.36 2.58
N GLY A 99 -8.77 20.69 2.65
CA GLY A 99 -9.25 22.06 2.57
C GLY A 99 -8.66 22.96 3.67
N LEU A 100 -8.62 22.47 4.91
CA LEU A 100 -8.00 23.20 6.03
C LEU A 100 -6.49 23.40 5.81
N ILE A 101 -5.76 22.35 5.44
CA ILE A 101 -4.32 22.43 5.15
C ILE A 101 -4.06 23.45 4.02
N PHE A 102 -4.89 23.44 2.98
CA PHE A 102 -4.78 24.37 1.87
C PHE A 102 -5.00 25.83 2.31
N ILE A 103 -6.04 26.10 3.11
CA ILE A 103 -6.31 27.44 3.64
C ILE A 103 -5.14 27.91 4.52
N VAL A 104 -4.63 27.06 5.41
CA VAL A 104 -3.45 27.38 6.24
C VAL A 104 -2.23 27.67 5.36
N GLY A 105 -2.01 26.89 4.32
CA GLY A 105 -0.95 27.12 3.34
C GLY A 105 -1.07 28.49 2.65
N LEU A 106 -2.27 28.87 2.23
CA LEU A 106 -2.54 30.20 1.64
C LEU A 106 -2.28 31.34 2.62
N LEU A 107 -2.65 31.18 3.90
CA LEU A 107 -2.37 32.16 4.93
C LEU A 107 -0.86 32.32 5.16
N LEU A 108 -0.14 31.20 5.30
CA LEU A 108 1.32 31.22 5.45
C LEU A 108 2.05 31.84 4.26
N TYR A 109 1.53 31.60 3.05
CA TYR A 109 2.00 32.25 1.84
C TYR A 109 1.74 33.76 1.88
N TYR A 110 0.51 34.18 2.21
CA TYR A 110 0.13 35.60 2.28
C TYR A 110 0.95 36.39 3.30
N PHE A 111 1.24 35.81 4.46
CA PHE A 111 2.08 36.43 5.50
C PHE A 111 3.59 36.32 5.23
N GLY A 112 4.02 35.72 4.11
CA GLY A 112 5.42 35.57 3.74
C GLY A 112 6.22 34.57 4.59
N VAL A 113 5.58 33.88 5.54
CA VAL A 113 6.18 32.89 6.44
C VAL A 113 6.58 31.62 5.69
N LEU A 114 5.88 31.31 4.59
CA LEU A 114 6.12 30.08 3.82
C LEU A 114 7.58 29.98 3.34
N SER A 115 8.20 31.09 2.94
CA SER A 115 9.60 31.12 2.48
C SER A 115 10.59 30.64 3.54
N SER A 116 10.25 30.82 4.83
CA SER A 116 11.09 30.41 5.96
C SER A 116 11.00 28.92 6.27
N ILE A 117 9.91 28.26 5.87
CA ILE A 117 9.64 26.83 6.16
C ILE A 117 9.58 25.96 4.90
N GLN A 118 9.72 26.55 3.71
CA GLN A 118 9.50 25.87 2.43
C GLN A 118 10.35 24.61 2.28
N THR A 119 11.63 24.66 2.70
CA THR A 119 12.54 23.53 2.58
C THR A 119 12.10 22.39 3.49
N ALA A 120 11.80 22.68 4.76
CA ALA A 120 11.32 21.68 5.70
C ALA A 120 9.99 21.04 5.23
N VAL A 121 9.06 21.84 4.72
CA VAL A 121 7.79 21.32 4.17
C VAL A 121 8.03 20.47 2.93
N ALA A 122 8.88 20.93 2.00
CA ALA A 122 9.21 20.20 0.78
C ALA A 122 9.86 18.86 1.11
N ASP A 123 10.84 18.82 2.02
CA ASP A 123 11.54 17.61 2.42
C ASP A 123 10.57 16.57 3.00
N ILE A 124 9.67 16.99 3.90
CA ILE A 124 8.64 16.10 4.48
C ILE A 124 7.72 15.55 3.38
N VAL A 125 7.29 16.40 2.45
CA VAL A 125 6.40 15.99 1.35
C VAL A 125 7.10 15.04 0.40
N PHE A 126 8.34 15.32 0.00
CA PHE A 126 9.12 14.45 -0.88
C PHE A 126 9.42 13.10 -0.24
N GLU A 127 9.79 13.09 1.05
CA GLU A 127 10.01 11.86 1.79
C GLU A 127 8.73 11.02 1.88
N GLY A 128 7.60 11.65 2.22
CA GLY A 128 6.30 10.98 2.27
C GLY A 128 5.89 10.40 0.91
N LEU A 129 6.02 11.18 -0.16
CA LEU A 129 5.74 10.73 -1.53
C LEU A 129 6.66 9.59 -1.95
N ARG A 130 7.95 9.64 -1.58
CA ARG A 130 8.90 8.57 -1.87
C ARG A 130 8.47 7.26 -1.20
N VAL A 131 8.13 7.28 0.09
CA VAL A 131 7.65 6.10 0.81
C VAL A 131 6.39 5.52 0.17
N ILE A 132 5.42 6.39 -0.16
CA ILE A 132 4.17 5.97 -0.81
C ILE A 132 4.47 5.36 -2.19
N ALA A 133 5.29 6.02 -3.01
CA ALA A 133 5.66 5.54 -4.34
C ALA A 133 6.37 4.18 -4.26
N THR A 134 7.35 4.04 -3.37
CA THR A 134 8.04 2.77 -3.14
C THR A 134 7.06 1.68 -2.72
N ALA A 135 6.16 1.97 -1.77
CA ALA A 135 5.19 0.98 -1.32
C ALA A 135 4.28 0.50 -2.46
N PHE A 136 3.79 1.41 -3.31
CA PHE A 136 2.98 1.05 -4.47
C PHE A 136 3.78 0.29 -5.54
N THR A 137 5.03 0.68 -5.81
CA THR A 137 5.90 -0.06 -6.73
C THR A 137 6.14 -1.49 -6.25
N VAL A 138 6.45 -1.66 -4.96
CA VAL A 138 6.61 -2.99 -4.35
C VAL A 138 5.30 -3.78 -4.43
N THR A 139 4.17 -3.16 -4.10
CA THR A 139 2.84 -3.79 -4.18
C THR A 139 2.56 -4.31 -5.59
N ILE A 140 2.76 -3.47 -6.61
CA ILE A 140 2.59 -3.88 -8.02
C ILE A 140 3.52 -5.04 -8.37
N GLY A 141 4.80 -4.97 -7.96
CA GLY A 141 5.77 -6.03 -8.23
C GLY A 141 5.35 -7.37 -7.62
N VAL A 142 4.89 -7.36 -6.36
CA VAL A 142 4.39 -8.55 -5.67
C VAL A 142 3.13 -9.08 -6.34
N ASP A 143 2.17 -8.22 -6.64
CA ASP A 143 0.89 -8.61 -7.23
C ASP A 143 1.08 -9.22 -8.62
N ILE A 144 2.01 -8.71 -9.43
CA ILE A 144 2.38 -9.30 -10.73
C ILE A 144 2.83 -10.76 -10.59
N VAL A 145 3.48 -11.12 -9.48
CA VAL A 145 3.95 -12.49 -9.21
C VAL A 145 2.86 -13.35 -8.57
N VAL A 146 2.16 -12.81 -7.56
CA VAL A 146 1.22 -13.57 -6.73
C VAL A 146 -0.11 -13.83 -7.45
N ILE A 147 -0.63 -12.86 -8.20
CA ILE A 147 -1.92 -12.99 -8.88
C ILE A 147 -1.94 -14.19 -9.86
N PRO A 148 -0.95 -14.37 -10.75
CA PRO A 148 -0.90 -15.54 -11.64
C PRO A 148 -0.88 -16.87 -10.89
N ILE A 149 -0.20 -16.95 -9.74
CA ILE A 149 -0.13 -18.16 -8.92
C ILE A 149 -1.53 -18.47 -8.35
N ILE A 150 -2.23 -17.46 -7.82
CA ILE A 150 -3.59 -17.62 -7.32
C ILE A 150 -4.53 -18.09 -8.42
N TYR A 151 -4.48 -17.47 -9.61
CA TYR A 151 -5.30 -17.89 -10.75
C TYR A 151 -5.00 -19.32 -11.21
N ALA A 152 -3.73 -19.75 -11.20
CA ALA A 152 -3.36 -21.11 -11.55
C ALA A 152 -3.92 -22.14 -10.56
N ILE A 153 -3.87 -21.82 -9.26
CA ILE A 153 -4.46 -22.66 -8.21
C ILE A 153 -5.98 -22.71 -8.37
N GLU A 154 -6.63 -21.57 -8.55
CA GLU A 154 -8.07 -21.50 -8.78
C GLU A 154 -8.47 -22.36 -9.98
N TRP A 155 -7.80 -22.19 -11.12
CA TRP A 155 -8.04 -22.98 -12.33
C TRP A 155 -7.92 -24.49 -12.08
N LEU A 156 -6.91 -24.92 -11.32
CA LEU A 156 -6.73 -26.33 -10.98
C LEU A 156 -7.87 -26.86 -10.10
N LEU A 157 -8.34 -26.06 -9.14
CA LEU A 157 -9.47 -26.43 -8.27
C LEU A 157 -10.78 -26.55 -9.06
N TRP A 158 -11.01 -25.65 -10.02
CA TRP A 158 -12.15 -25.74 -10.94
C TRP A 158 -12.11 -27.05 -11.73
N GLN A 159 -10.94 -27.44 -12.22
CA GLN A 159 -10.80 -28.69 -12.97
C GLN A 159 -11.18 -29.90 -12.13
N ILE A 160 -10.73 -29.98 -10.87
CA ILE A 160 -11.05 -31.10 -9.98
C ILE A 160 -12.54 -31.11 -9.62
N SER A 161 -13.09 -29.97 -9.20
CA SER A 161 -14.51 -29.82 -8.83
C SER A 161 -15.46 -30.17 -9.99
N SER A 162 -15.09 -29.82 -11.23
CA SER A 162 -15.90 -30.14 -12.41
C SER A 162 -16.04 -31.64 -12.68
N VAL A 163 -15.08 -32.46 -12.25
CA VAL A 163 -15.09 -33.93 -12.44
C VAL A 163 -16.11 -34.59 -11.50
N ASP A 164 -16.27 -34.07 -10.28
CA ASP A 164 -17.20 -34.63 -9.29
C ASP A 164 -18.66 -34.52 -9.77
N HIS A 165 -19.01 -33.43 -10.47
CA HIS A 165 -20.35 -33.22 -11.02
C HIS A 165 -20.73 -34.17 -12.17
N VAL A 166 -19.75 -34.74 -12.89
CA VAL A 166 -19.99 -35.68 -14.00
C VAL A 166 -20.14 -37.13 -13.49
N SER A 167 -19.63 -37.44 -12.30
CA SER A 167 -19.69 -38.80 -11.73
C SER A 167 -21.02 -39.16 -11.03
N LEU A 168 -21.91 -38.18 -10.84
CA LEU A 168 -23.20 -38.32 -10.15
C LEU A 168 -24.42 -38.26 -11.09
N SER A 169 -24.20 -38.19 -12.41
CA SER A 169 -25.22 -38.27 -13.46
C SER A 169 -25.09 -39.54 -14.28
#